data_AF-A0A268U2R1-F1
#
_entry.id   AF-A0A268U2R1-F1
#
_cell.length_a   1.000
_cell.length_b   1.000
_cell.length_c   1.000
_cell.angle_alpha   90.00
_cell.angle_beta   90.00
_cell.angle_gamma   90.00
#
_symmetry.space_group_name_H-M   'P 1'
#
loop_
_entity.id
_entity.type
_entity.pdbx_description
1 polymer ?
#
loop_
_entity_poly.entity_id
_entity_poly.type
_entity_poly.pdbx_seq_one_letter_code
_entity_poly.pdbx_strand_id
1 'polypeptide(L)' 'MNGKKIKKQTPIVLKKGMKLATWAKDMGLREKDIQLLRNMAIGQTKGKRGRARELKELLIKDDLWREVG' A
#
# COMPACT_ATOMS: atom_id res chain seq x y z
N MET A 1 -24.34 -16.89 8.35
CA MET A 1 -24.10 -15.68 7.54
C MET A 1 -22.60 -15.48 7.35
N ASN A 2 -22.17 -15.52 6.08
CA ASN A 2 -20.91 -15.10 5.46
C ASN A 2 -19.65 -14.98 6.33
N GLY A 3 -18.72 -15.92 6.11
CA GLY A 3 -17.37 -15.92 6.65
C GLY A 3 -16.66 -14.60 6.43
N LYS A 4 -16.17 -14.00 7.52
CA LYS A 4 -15.14 -12.99 7.50
C LYS A 4 -13.90 -13.61 6.83
N LYS A 5 -13.77 -13.45 5.51
CA LYS A 5 -12.48 -13.64 4.83
C LYS A 5 -11.51 -12.68 5.51
N ILE A 6 -10.60 -13.21 6.33
CA ILE A 6 -9.48 -12.46 6.89
C ILE A 6 -8.74 -11.89 5.67
N LYS A 7 -8.93 -10.60 5.39
CA LYS A 7 -8.25 -9.95 4.26
C LYS A 7 -6.76 -10.03 4.58
N LYS A 8 -6.01 -10.84 3.84
CA LYS A 8 -4.54 -10.90 3.92
C LYS A 8 -4.04 -9.45 3.88
N GLN A 9 -3.51 -8.97 5.00
CA GLN A 9 -3.04 -7.60 5.13
C GLN A 9 -1.96 -7.39 4.10
N THR A 10 -2.10 -6.37 3.26
CA THR A 10 -1.18 -6.15 2.16
C THR A 10 0.15 -5.71 2.76
N PRO A 11 1.27 -6.24 2.28
CA PRO A 11 2.50 -6.25 3.05
C PRO A 11 3.31 -4.99 2.79
N ILE A 12 2.73 -3.85 3.15
CA ILE A 12 3.44 -2.58 3.16
C ILE A 12 4.23 -2.52 4.46
N VAL A 13 5.55 -2.68 4.35
CA VAL A 13 6.49 -2.73 5.48
C VAL A 13 7.18 -1.38 5.62
N LEU A 14 6.52 -0.45 6.30
CA LEU A 14 7.12 0.84 6.60
C LEU A 14 8.21 0.69 7.67
N LYS A 15 9.28 1.48 7.54
CA LYS A 15 10.29 1.62 8.60
C LYS A 15 9.62 1.99 9.91
N LYS A 16 10.15 1.49 11.03
CA LYS A 16 9.61 1.75 12.38
C LYS A 16 9.46 3.27 12.61
N GLY A 17 8.25 3.71 12.95
CA GLY A 17 7.92 5.13 13.16
C GLY A 17 7.55 5.92 11.90
N MET A 18 7.70 5.35 10.69
CA MET A 18 7.34 5.99 9.44
C MET A 18 5.85 5.76 9.11
N LYS A 19 5.11 6.83 8.84
CA LYS A 19 3.71 6.76 8.39
C LYS A 19 3.63 6.73 6.87
N LEU A 20 2.69 5.96 6.31
CA LEU A 20 2.45 5.84 4.86
C LEU A 20 2.21 7.21 4.21
N ALA A 21 1.46 8.07 4.91
CA ALA A 21 1.18 9.42 4.46
C ALA A 21 2.44 10.33 4.46
N THR A 22 3.37 10.11 5.38
CA THR A 22 4.63 10.87 5.43
C THR A 22 5.53 10.46 4.27
N TRP A 23 5.73 9.16 4.06
CA TRP A 23 6.46 8.66 2.90
C TRP A 23 5.84 9.13 1.57
N ALA A 24 4.51 9.05 1.45
CA ALA A 24 3.84 9.49 0.24
C ALA A 24 4.00 11.00 -0.02
N LYS A 25 3.96 11.83 1.02
CA LYS A 25 4.22 13.27 0.89
C LYS A 25 5.66 13.56 0.48
N ASP A 26 6.62 12.84 1.03
CA ASP A 26 8.05 12.95 0.68
C ASP A 26 8.29 12.61 -0.81
N MET A 27 7.56 11.61 -1.31
CA MET A 27 7.54 11.21 -2.73
C MET A 27 6.74 12.16 -3.64
N GLY A 28 6.19 13.27 -3.12
CA GLY A 28 5.39 14.23 -3.88
C GLY A 28 4.02 13.69 -4.33
N LEU A 29 3.52 12.63 -3.69
CA LEU A 29 2.24 12.02 -4.03
C LEU A 29 1.05 12.85 -3.53
N ARG A 30 -0.02 12.86 -4.32
CA ARG A 30 -1.25 13.61 -4.00
C ARG A 30 -2.11 12.85 -3.00
N GLU A 31 -3.05 13.54 -2.36
CA GLU A 31 -3.94 12.95 -1.35
C GLU A 31 -4.73 11.73 -1.87
N LYS A 32 -5.15 11.75 -3.14
CA LYS A 32 -5.79 10.60 -3.79
C LYS A 32 -4.89 9.36 -3.83
N ASP A 33 -3.58 9.55 -4.02
CA ASP A 33 -2.60 8.46 -4.01
C ASP A 33 -2.39 7.92 -2.59
N ILE A 34 -2.37 8.80 -1.58
CA ILE A 34 -2.33 8.41 -0.15
C ILE A 34 -3.55 7.54 0.19
N GLN A 35 -4.73 7.93 -0.26
CA GLN A 35 -5.94 7.14 -0.05
C GLN A 35 -5.86 5.77 -0.76
N LEU A 36 -5.28 5.73 -1.96
CA LEU A 36 -5.08 4.48 -2.70
C LEU A 36 -4.07 3.56 -2.00
N LEU A 37 -2.99 4.12 -1.45
CA LEU A 37 -2.00 3.41 -0.62
C LEU A 37 -2.64 2.83 0.65
N ARG A 38 -3.52 3.58 1.32
CA ARG A 38 -4.30 3.09 2.48
C ARG A 38 -5.21 1.93 2.10
N ASN A 39 -5.93 2.05 0.98
CA ASN A 39 -6.77 0.98 0.45
C ASN A 39 -5.95 -0.26 0.10
N MET A 40 -4.72 -0.07 -0.41
CA MET A 40 -3.78 -1.15 -0.61
C MET A 40 -3.38 -1.76 0.72
N ALA A 41 -2.92 -1.01 1.72
CA ALA A 41 -2.50 -1.51 3.03
C ALA A 41 -3.53 -2.44 3.70
N ILE A 42 -4.82 -2.13 3.62
CA ILE A 42 -5.91 -2.92 4.21
C ILE A 42 -6.41 -4.08 3.32
N GLY A 43 -5.78 -4.31 2.16
CA GLY A 43 -6.15 -5.37 1.22
C GLY A 43 -7.43 -5.12 0.42
N GLN A 44 -7.89 -3.87 0.34
CA GLN A 44 -9.04 -3.51 -0.49
C GLN A 44 -8.69 -3.49 -1.99
N THR A 45 -7.46 -3.15 -2.33
CA THR A 45 -6.91 -3.28 -3.69
C THR A 45 -5.52 -3.92 -3.64
N LYS A 46 -5.20 -4.73 -4.65
CA LYS A 46 -3.94 -5.47 -4.74
C LYS A 46 -2.84 -4.72 -5.53
N GLY A 47 -3.09 -3.48 -5.96
CA GLY A 47 -2.13 -2.72 -6.76
C GLY A 47 -1.80 -3.35 -8.11
N LYS A 48 -2.77 -4.01 -8.76
CA LYS A 48 -2.53 -4.78 -9.99
C LYS A 48 -2.62 -3.96 -11.29
N ARG A 49 -3.33 -2.83 -11.28
CA ARG A 49 -3.63 -2.05 -12.50
C ARG A 49 -3.70 -0.55 -12.22
N GLY A 50 -3.48 0.25 -13.27
CA GLY A 50 -3.57 1.71 -13.26
C GLY A 50 -2.65 2.35 -12.21
N ARG A 51 -3.11 3.46 -11.61
CA ARG A 51 -2.35 4.19 -10.59
C ARG A 51 -1.92 3.33 -9.39
N ALA A 52 -2.74 2.34 -9.02
CA ALA A 52 -2.41 1.45 -7.90
C ALA A 52 -1.19 0.55 -8.20
N ARG A 53 -0.95 0.22 -9.48
CA ARG A 53 0.24 -0.52 -9.91
C ARG A 53 1.50 0.34 -9.81
N GLU A 54 1.44 1.57 -10.30
CA GLU A 54 2.55 2.52 -10.19
C GLU A 54 2.95 2.75 -8.73
N LEU A 55 1.98 2.94 -7.84
CA LEU A 55 2.23 3.10 -6.41
C LEU A 55 2.84 1.83 -5.77
N LYS A 56 2.44 0.64 -6.22
CA LYS A 56 3.07 -0.62 -5.80
C LYS A 56 4.53 -0.70 -6.26
N GLU A 57 4.82 -0.32 -7.50
CA GLU A 57 6.18 -0.30 -8.04
C GLU A 57 7.08 0.69 -7.28
N LEU A 58 6.55 1.85 -6.88
CA LEU A 58 7.27 2.79 -5.98
C LEU A 58 7.57 2.18 -4.61
N LEU A 59 6.57 1.53 -4.00
CA LEU A 59 6.78 0.84 -2.72
C LEU A 59 7.83 -0.28 -2.82
N ILE A 60 7.85 -1.04 -3.92
CA ILE A 60 8.86 -2.08 -4.16
C ILE A 60 10.25 -1.46 -4.30
N LYS A 61 10.37 -0.35 -5.04
CA LYS A 61 11.65 0.36 -5.24
C LYS A 61 12.27 0.82 -3.92
N ASP A 62 11.44 1.23 -2.96
CA ASP A 62 11.89 1.69 -1.63
C ASP A 62 11.99 0.55 -0.59
N ASP A 63 11.87 -0.71 -1.02
CA ASP A 63 11.83 -1.91 -0.16
C ASP A 63 10.69 -1.88 0.90
N LEU A 64 9.60 -1.19 0.59
CA LEU A 64 8.42 -1.03 1.44
C LEU A 64 7.31 -2.03 1.09
N TRP A 65 7.55 -2.95 0.15
CA TRP A 65 6.57 -3.95 -0.29
C TRP A 65 7.15 -5.37 -0.23
N ARG A 66 6.55 -6.27 0.56
CA ARG A 66 6.99 -7.67 0.68
C ARG A 66 5.90 -8.68 0.38
N GLU A 67 5.82 -9.29 -0.79
CA GLU A 67 4.81 -10.34 -0.99
C GLU A 67 4.99 -11.50 0.02
N VAL A 68 4.09 -11.57 1.00
CA VAL A 68 3.99 -12.72 1.90
C VAL A 68 3.27 -13.79 1.10
N GLY A 69 4.06 -14.71 0.52
CA GLY A 69 3.58 -15.94 -0.11
C GLY A 69 2.76 -16.77 0.87
#